data_AF-A0AAD2H5R4-F1
#
_entry.id   AF-A0AAD2H5R4-F1
#
_cell.length_a   1.000
_cell.length_b   1.000
_cell.length_c   1.000
_cell.angle_alpha   90.00
_cell.angle_beta   90.00
_cell.angle_gamma   90.00
#
_symmetry.space_group_name_H-M   'P 1'
#
loop_
_entity.id
_entity.type
_entity.pdbx_description
1 polymer ?
#
loop_
_entity_poly.entity_id
_entity_poly.type
_entity_poly.pdbx_seq_one_letter_code
_entity_poly.pdbx_strand_id
1 'polypeptide(L)'
;MNVVMFFRAVVVFQILGVLRAASLRDPTTRLDIQRLVLVPIIGYRGLAAKEVLDETQILEEHVSRATGRLRMMLGSRESAIVTARHRFQRSSQSFSPWTRRNPDVLRMANPSTVHVDHDLKSATAGDDPPARESDSEVTPAQGTVYPHSAGLNIEGTDIGYLTGVEIGTPPRRFLMLVDSGSADMWVGAQNCHGDGGETCGDHPYLGPESSSSFSDSGRPWGISYGTGYVSGTLVTDNLNFAGFELRNHTFGVASNESSTFTVHDNPMDGVLGFAQQRLSTQDTPTFISSLYTQGLIEKRIVSFRLPRLSDNANDGEVTIGGMDPTKYQPLSMACVANVNQAGFWEASLDMIRIHGKDAKLTGRNCIFDTGTVSEIFNRPRFIDTLQTLLIAPKNDVDAIHALIPDARASANGWTVPCNTTVTISLQFGGKDFTMTPRDIAFSPVNSSKPDGMCSSAIAPGGVSEGPTHWLASFNPDNFLFSPI
;
A
#
# COMPACT_ATOMS: atom_id res chain seq x y z
N MET A 1 -19.11 22.40 5.37
CA MET A 1 -18.07 23.26 4.76
C MET A 1 -18.32 24.67 5.29
N ASN A 2 -17.50 25.25 6.18
CA ASN A 2 -16.08 25.46 5.90
C ASN A 2 -15.25 25.86 7.14
N VAL A 3 -14.84 24.86 7.93
CA VAL A 3 -13.42 24.84 8.36
C VAL A 3 -12.55 24.83 7.09
N VAL A 4 -12.94 24.05 6.09
CA VAL A 4 -12.28 23.89 4.79
C VAL A 4 -12.05 25.19 3.99
N MET A 5 -13.06 26.03 3.67
CA MET A 5 -12.81 27.32 2.98
C MET A 5 -12.12 28.37 3.85
N PHE A 6 -12.32 28.37 5.18
CA PHE A 6 -11.62 29.32 6.06
C PHE A 6 -10.13 28.98 6.15
N PHE A 7 -9.78 27.68 6.23
CA PHE A 7 -8.41 27.20 6.09
C PHE A 7 -7.85 27.45 4.67
N ARG A 8 -8.64 27.31 3.61
CA ARG A 8 -8.23 27.69 2.24
C ARG A 8 -7.84 29.16 2.15
N ALA A 9 -8.60 30.07 2.75
CA ALA A 9 -8.28 31.50 2.74
C ALA A 9 -7.00 31.80 3.56
N VAL A 10 -6.85 31.17 4.73
CA VAL A 10 -5.69 31.39 5.63
C VAL A 10 -4.38 30.87 5.01
N VAL A 11 -4.39 29.70 4.35
CA VAL A 11 -3.22 29.14 3.65
C VAL A 11 -2.81 30.02 2.47
N VAL A 12 -3.79 30.55 1.71
CA VAL A 12 -3.52 31.47 0.59
C VAL A 12 -2.88 32.77 1.06
N PHE A 13 -3.37 33.37 2.16
CA PHE A 13 -2.78 34.59 2.72
C PHE A 13 -1.37 34.37 3.29
N GLN A 14 -1.11 33.21 3.91
CA GLN A 14 0.22 32.87 4.45
C GLN A 14 1.25 32.63 3.34
N ILE A 15 0.88 31.94 2.25
CA ILE A 15 1.76 31.68 1.11
C ILE A 15 2.04 32.98 0.34
N LEU A 16 1.04 33.83 0.11
CA LEU A 16 1.22 35.14 -0.53
C LEU A 16 2.11 36.09 0.31
N GLY A 17 2.05 35.99 1.64
CA GLY A 17 2.92 36.75 2.55
C GLY A 17 4.38 36.30 2.49
N VAL A 18 4.63 34.99 2.40
CA VAL A 18 5.98 34.42 2.24
C VAL A 18 6.56 34.73 0.86
N LEU A 19 5.75 34.69 -0.20
CA LEU A 19 6.17 35.01 -1.57
C LEU A 19 6.46 36.50 -1.78
N ARG A 20 5.71 37.41 -1.11
CA ARG A 20 6.03 38.86 -1.09
C ARG A 20 7.37 39.15 -0.41
N ALA A 21 7.74 38.40 0.62
CA ALA A 21 9.00 38.57 1.34
C ALA A 21 10.21 37.97 0.60
N ALA A 22 9.99 37.05 -0.35
CA ALA A 22 11.04 36.35 -1.08
C ALA A 22 11.61 37.10 -2.30
N SER A 23 11.08 38.29 -2.66
CA SER A 23 11.55 39.12 -3.79
C SER A 23 11.91 38.33 -5.06
N LEU A 24 10.99 37.50 -5.55
CA LEU A 24 11.11 36.94 -6.90
C LEU A 24 10.74 38.02 -7.92
N ARG A 25 11.74 38.70 -8.47
CA ARG A 25 11.60 39.70 -9.55
C ARG A 25 11.60 39.02 -10.92
N ASP A 26 10.70 38.06 -11.13
CA ASP A 26 10.49 37.45 -12.44
C ASP A 26 9.00 37.55 -12.84
N PRO A 27 8.64 38.27 -13.92
CA PRO A 27 7.26 38.39 -14.38
C PRO A 27 6.63 37.08 -14.88
N THR A 28 7.42 36.06 -15.22
CA THR A 28 6.92 34.80 -15.80
C THR A 28 6.27 33.86 -14.77
N THR A 29 6.61 34.01 -13.48
CA THR A 29 6.10 33.17 -12.38
C THR A 29 4.70 33.56 -11.91
N ARG A 30 4.11 34.63 -12.46
CA ARG A 30 2.84 35.21 -11.97
C ARG A 30 1.58 34.51 -12.48
N LEU A 31 1.67 33.72 -13.56
CA LEU A 31 0.49 33.08 -14.17
C LEU A 31 0.17 31.68 -13.63
N ASP A 32 1.11 30.98 -12.99
CA ASP A 32 0.83 29.63 -12.44
C ASP A 32 0.28 29.63 -11.01
N ILE A 33 0.31 30.77 -10.30
CA ILE A 33 -0.05 30.83 -8.88
C ILE A 33 -1.56 30.69 -8.65
N GLN A 34 -2.42 31.02 -9.63
CA GLN A 34 -3.87 30.81 -9.51
C GLN A 34 -4.29 29.33 -9.63
N ARG A 35 -3.45 28.47 -10.24
CA ARG A 35 -3.69 27.01 -10.31
C ARG A 35 -3.21 26.26 -9.07
N LEU A 36 -2.45 26.92 -8.20
CA LEU A 36 -1.77 26.34 -7.03
C LEU A 36 -2.66 26.16 -5.79
N VAL A 37 -3.96 26.49 -5.85
CA VAL A 37 -4.86 26.48 -4.68
C VAL A 37 -6.14 25.69 -4.96
N LEU A 38 -6.00 24.41 -5.26
CA LEU A 38 -7.07 23.44 -5.06
C LEU A 38 -6.45 22.20 -4.41
N VAL A 39 -6.35 22.22 -3.09
CA VAL A 39 -6.30 20.97 -2.31
C VAL A 39 -7.76 20.60 -2.02
N PRO A 40 -8.31 19.51 -2.58
CA PRO A 40 -9.57 18.96 -2.10
C PRO A 40 -9.30 18.42 -0.70
N ILE A 41 -10.05 18.89 0.29
CA ILE A 41 -10.14 18.17 1.56
C ILE A 41 -11.08 17.00 1.25
N ILE A 42 -10.51 15.84 0.93
CA ILE A 42 -11.26 14.59 0.88
C ILE A 42 -11.78 14.37 2.30
N GLY A 43 -13.09 14.26 2.42
CA GLY A 43 -13.76 14.15 3.71
C GLY A 43 -13.32 12.90 4.44
N TYR A 44 -12.77 13.07 5.64
CA TYR A 44 -12.69 12.00 6.63
C TYR A 44 -14.11 11.49 6.91
N ARG A 45 -14.51 10.38 6.28
CA ARG A 45 -15.66 9.57 6.68
C ARG A 45 -15.12 8.24 7.19
N GLY A 46 -14.97 8.16 8.51
CA GLY A 46 -14.45 6.95 9.15
C GLY A 46 -14.21 7.06 10.66
N LEU A 47 -14.50 8.20 11.31
CA LEU A 47 -14.45 8.27 12.78
C LEU A 47 -15.87 8.24 13.33
N ALA A 48 -16.19 7.11 13.98
CA ALA A 48 -17.24 7.08 14.98
C ALA A 48 -17.05 8.27 15.91
N ALA A 49 -18.12 9.05 16.08
CA ALA A 49 -18.12 10.28 16.83
C ALA A 49 -17.72 10.05 18.29
N LYS A 50 -16.47 10.40 18.64
CA LYS A 50 -16.01 11.06 19.88
C LYS A 50 -14.51 10.84 20.04
N GLU A 51 -13.71 11.60 19.32
CA GLU A 51 -12.38 11.97 19.81
C GLU A 51 -11.99 13.29 19.16
N VAL A 52 -11.47 14.18 20.00
CA VAL A 52 -11.04 15.52 19.60
C VAL A 52 -9.92 15.34 18.59
N LEU A 53 -10.16 15.70 17.33
CA LEU A 53 -9.11 15.81 16.32
C LEU A 53 -8.00 16.70 16.90
N ASP A 54 -6.81 16.15 17.10
CA ASP A 54 -5.67 16.91 17.61
C ASP A 54 -5.27 17.93 16.55
N GLU A 55 -5.63 19.20 16.80
CA GLU A 55 -5.29 20.33 15.93
C GLU A 55 -3.79 20.40 15.63
N THR A 56 -2.95 19.87 16.53
CA THR A 56 -1.50 19.79 16.38
C THR A 56 -1.10 18.83 15.27
N GLN A 57 -1.74 17.68 15.17
CA GLN A 57 -1.44 16.64 14.20
C GLN A 57 -1.85 17.08 12.78
N ILE A 58 -3.04 17.69 12.64
CA ILE A 58 -3.51 18.27 11.38
C ILE A 58 -2.57 19.39 10.92
N LEU A 59 -2.12 20.23 11.85
CA LEU A 59 -1.22 21.34 11.55
C LEU A 59 0.17 20.82 11.13
N GLU A 60 0.69 19.78 11.78
CA GLU A 60 1.96 19.16 11.41
C GLU A 60 1.93 18.54 10.01
N GLU A 61 0.86 17.85 9.65
CA GLU A 61 0.67 17.31 8.31
C GLU A 61 0.62 18.41 7.25
N HIS A 62 -0.10 19.50 7.52
CA HIS A 62 -0.16 20.64 6.60
C HIS A 62 1.20 21.32 6.44
N VAL A 63 1.95 21.50 7.53
CA VAL A 63 3.31 22.06 7.49
C VAL A 63 4.26 21.13 6.73
N SER A 64 4.15 19.82 6.93
CA SER A 64 4.96 18.82 6.24
C SER A 64 4.72 18.83 4.73
N ARG A 65 3.47 18.79 4.28
CA ARG A 65 3.08 18.83 2.86
C ARG A 65 3.46 20.14 2.18
N ALA A 66 3.25 21.27 2.84
CA ALA A 66 3.64 22.58 2.33
C ALA A 66 5.17 22.69 2.19
N THR A 67 5.93 22.17 3.16
CA THR A 67 7.39 22.16 3.14
C THR A 67 7.93 21.24 2.04
N GLY A 68 7.31 20.08 1.82
CA GLY A 68 7.64 19.16 0.74
C GLY A 68 7.49 19.81 -0.64
N ARG A 69 6.38 20.51 -0.89
CA ARG A 69 6.18 21.25 -2.15
C ARG A 69 7.14 22.42 -2.33
N LEU A 70 7.47 23.14 -1.25
CA LEU A 70 8.48 24.21 -1.31
C LEU A 70 9.87 23.65 -1.66
N ARG A 71 10.20 22.46 -1.16
CA ARG A 71 11.47 21.77 -1.42
C ARG A 71 11.61 21.35 -2.88
N MET A 72 10.52 20.92 -3.51
CA MET A 72 10.50 20.60 -4.95
C MET A 72 10.70 21.84 -5.83
N MET A 73 10.15 23.00 -5.43
CA MET A 73 10.23 24.23 -6.22
C MET A 73 11.58 24.98 -6.09
N LEU A 74 12.23 24.93 -4.93
CA LEU A 74 13.40 25.78 -4.65
C LEU A 74 14.76 25.13 -4.98
N GLY A 75 14.76 23.83 -5.31
CA GLY A 75 15.99 23.04 -5.30
C GLY A 75 16.62 22.98 -3.89
N SER A 76 17.64 22.16 -3.71
CA SER A 76 18.24 21.78 -2.42
C SER A 76 18.97 22.90 -1.64
N ARG A 77 18.37 24.07 -1.43
CA ARG A 77 18.87 25.15 -0.57
C ARG A 77 18.27 25.03 0.85
N GLU A 78 18.95 24.27 1.71
CA GLU A 78 18.50 23.94 3.08
C GLU A 78 18.17 25.16 3.98
N SER A 79 18.90 26.28 3.84
CA SER A 79 18.75 27.44 4.74
C SER A 79 17.42 28.20 4.57
N ALA A 80 16.85 28.19 3.36
CA ALA A 80 15.55 28.80 3.09
C ALA A 80 14.38 27.96 3.63
N ILE A 81 14.54 26.63 3.63
CA ILE A 81 13.54 25.65 4.04
C ILE A 81 13.37 25.66 5.56
N VAL A 82 14.47 25.69 6.32
CA VAL A 82 14.45 25.77 7.79
C VAL A 82 13.83 27.09 8.27
N THR A 83 14.13 28.19 7.58
CA THR A 83 13.57 29.52 7.90
C THR A 83 12.06 29.59 7.63
N ALA A 84 11.59 28.99 6.54
CA ALA A 84 10.16 28.91 6.22
C ALA A 84 9.39 28.07 7.25
N ARG A 85 9.93 26.89 7.61
CA ARG A 85 9.33 25.97 8.60
C ARG A 85 9.13 26.63 9.96
N HIS A 86 10.15 27.33 10.47
CA HIS A 86 10.07 28.05 11.75
C HIS A 86 9.05 29.20 11.73
N ARG A 87 8.85 29.88 10.59
CA ARG A 87 7.86 30.95 10.49
C ARG A 87 6.43 30.41 10.46
N PHE A 88 6.19 29.31 9.73
CA PHE A 88 4.88 28.65 9.71
C PHE A 88 4.47 28.17 11.11
N GLN A 89 5.38 27.56 11.87
CA GLN A 89 5.14 27.10 13.25
C GLN A 89 4.87 28.24 14.24
N ARG A 90 5.45 29.43 14.05
CA ARG A 90 5.15 30.60 14.90
C ARG A 90 3.79 31.23 14.59
N SER A 91 3.36 31.22 13.33
CA SER A 91 2.07 31.80 12.92
C SER A 91 0.85 30.96 13.32
N SER A 92 1.02 29.67 13.59
CA SER A 92 -0.07 28.77 13.97
C SER A 92 -0.40 28.80 15.47
N GLN A 93 0.58 29.07 16.33
CA GLN A 93 0.39 29.14 17.79
C GLN A 93 -0.47 30.33 18.26
N SER A 94 -0.70 31.35 17.43
CA SER A 94 -1.52 32.52 17.75
C SER A 94 -3.03 32.35 17.50
N PHE A 95 -3.46 31.23 16.90
CA PHE A 95 -4.86 31.04 16.45
C PHE A 95 -5.78 30.28 17.44
N SER A 96 -5.20 29.52 18.39
CA SER A 96 -5.93 28.74 19.43
C SER A 96 -6.96 29.53 20.30
N PRO A 97 -6.82 30.85 20.53
CA PRO A 97 -7.79 31.59 21.36
C PRO A 97 -9.07 32.07 20.63
N TRP A 98 -9.11 32.09 19.30
CA TRP A 98 -10.19 32.74 18.52
C TRP A 98 -11.37 31.82 18.20
N THR A 99 -11.10 30.55 17.88
CA THR A 99 -12.10 29.50 17.58
C THR A 99 -13.05 29.21 18.74
N ARG A 100 -12.64 29.49 19.98
CA ARG A 100 -13.48 29.33 21.19
C ARG A 100 -14.64 30.35 21.31
N ARG A 101 -14.70 31.40 20.47
CA ARG A 101 -15.63 32.53 20.69
C ARG A 101 -16.86 32.62 19.78
N ASN A 102 -17.05 31.79 18.74
CA ASN A 102 -18.16 32.00 17.79
C ASN A 102 -18.76 30.68 17.23
N PRO A 103 -19.87 30.14 17.79
CA PRO A 103 -20.40 28.81 17.43
C PRO A 103 -21.47 28.73 16.31
N ASP A 104 -22.08 29.84 15.86
CA ASP A 104 -23.40 29.78 15.17
C ASP A 104 -23.40 29.81 13.61
N VAL A 105 -22.30 29.49 12.93
CA VAL A 105 -22.22 29.60 11.46
C VAL A 105 -22.48 28.25 10.76
N LEU A 106 -23.73 27.76 10.78
CA LEU A 106 -24.16 26.54 10.07
C LEU A 106 -25.61 26.64 9.54
N ARG A 107 -25.88 27.40 8.47
CA ARG A 107 -27.12 27.23 7.66
C ARG A 107 -27.02 27.91 6.28
N MET A 108 -27.54 27.19 5.26
CA MET A 108 -27.86 27.56 3.85
C MET A 108 -26.91 27.07 2.72
N ALA A 109 -27.52 26.69 1.58
CA ALA A 109 -27.08 25.72 0.57
C ALA A 109 -27.18 26.21 -0.90
N ASN A 110 -26.29 25.68 -1.78
CA ASN A 110 -26.32 25.26 -3.24
C ASN A 110 -27.16 25.99 -4.36
N PRO A 111 -27.00 25.71 -5.69
CA PRO A 111 -25.84 25.41 -6.61
C PRO A 111 -25.86 26.19 -7.99
N SER A 112 -24.82 26.06 -8.87
CA SER A 112 -24.91 25.70 -10.34
C SER A 112 -23.63 25.94 -11.23
N THR A 113 -23.30 24.91 -12.06
CA THR A 113 -22.70 24.82 -13.45
C THR A 113 -21.34 25.43 -13.88
N VAL A 114 -20.48 24.61 -14.54
CA VAL A 114 -19.68 24.93 -15.77
C VAL A 114 -19.33 23.64 -16.57
N HIS A 115 -19.47 23.69 -17.92
CA HIS A 115 -19.10 22.70 -18.96
C HIS A 115 -17.63 22.81 -19.43
N VAL A 116 -17.05 21.72 -19.97
CA VAL A 116 -15.85 21.77 -20.84
C VAL A 116 -15.97 20.76 -21.98
N ASP A 117 -15.63 21.22 -23.20
CA ASP A 117 -15.68 20.50 -24.49
C ASP A 117 -14.42 19.66 -24.78
N HIS A 118 -14.62 18.67 -25.65
CA HIS A 118 -13.66 17.68 -26.18
C HIS A 118 -12.79 18.21 -27.33
N ASP A 119 -11.55 17.72 -27.44
CA ASP A 119 -10.97 17.24 -28.71
C ASP A 119 -9.57 16.64 -28.47
N LEU A 120 -9.35 15.38 -28.89
CA LEU A 120 -8.09 14.92 -29.50
C LEU A 120 -8.27 13.50 -30.10
N LYS A 121 -7.62 13.32 -31.25
CA LYS A 121 -7.93 12.34 -32.30
C LYS A 121 -7.26 10.97 -32.09
N SER A 122 -7.94 9.97 -32.65
CA SER A 122 -7.59 8.56 -32.83
C SER A 122 -6.18 8.25 -33.32
N ALA A 123 -5.58 7.18 -32.80
CA ALA A 123 -4.59 6.36 -33.47
C ALA A 123 -5.00 4.88 -33.38
N THR A 124 -4.86 4.15 -34.48
CA THR A 124 -5.42 2.83 -34.76
C THR A 124 -4.65 1.66 -34.14
N ALA A 125 -5.39 0.58 -33.89
CA ALA A 125 -4.97 -0.70 -33.34
C ALA A 125 -4.05 -1.53 -34.25
N GLY A 126 -3.24 -2.37 -33.60
CA GLY A 126 -2.55 -3.52 -34.18
C GLY A 126 -1.05 -3.48 -33.96
N ASP A 127 -0.59 -4.01 -32.82
CA ASP A 127 0.65 -4.77 -32.62
C ASP A 127 0.81 -5.05 -31.12
N ASP A 128 0.96 -6.32 -30.74
CA ASP A 128 1.30 -6.70 -29.36
C ASP A 128 2.67 -6.07 -29.00
N PRO A 129 2.79 -5.35 -27.87
CA PRO A 129 4.08 -4.79 -27.48
C PRO A 129 5.08 -5.92 -27.18
N PRO A 130 6.36 -5.78 -27.60
CA PRO A 130 7.38 -6.78 -27.37
C PRO A 130 7.67 -6.96 -25.87
N ALA A 131 8.06 -8.18 -25.49
CA ALA A 131 8.45 -8.53 -24.13
C ALA A 131 9.54 -7.58 -23.59
N ARG A 132 9.29 -7.06 -22.39
CA ARG A 132 10.10 -6.05 -21.70
C ARG A 132 11.39 -6.66 -21.14
N GLU A 133 12.54 -6.04 -21.40
CA GLU A 133 13.72 -6.16 -20.55
C GLU A 133 13.58 -5.10 -19.45
N SER A 134 13.05 -5.46 -18.28
CA SER A 134 12.97 -4.58 -17.10
C SER A 134 14.14 -4.85 -16.14
N ASP A 135 14.76 -3.78 -15.63
CA ASP A 135 15.72 -3.85 -14.51
C ASP A 135 15.02 -4.16 -13.16
N SER A 136 13.69 -4.28 -13.13
CA SER A 136 12.96 -4.99 -12.06
C SER A 136 12.91 -6.47 -12.39
N GLU A 137 13.75 -7.25 -11.71
CA GLU A 137 13.83 -8.69 -11.92
C GLU A 137 12.58 -9.37 -11.36
N VAL A 138 11.65 -9.74 -12.25
CA VAL A 138 10.53 -10.63 -11.89
C VAL A 138 10.97 -12.07 -12.15
N THR A 139 11.16 -12.83 -11.08
CA THR A 139 11.48 -14.26 -11.15
C THR A 139 10.19 -15.06 -11.34
N PRO A 140 10.02 -15.78 -12.46
CA PRO A 140 8.78 -16.52 -12.73
C PRO A 140 8.58 -17.68 -11.75
N ALA A 141 7.33 -17.89 -11.35
CA ALA A 141 6.94 -19.10 -10.64
C ALA A 141 7.10 -20.34 -11.52
N GLN A 142 7.43 -21.47 -10.90
CA GLN A 142 7.25 -22.78 -11.52
C GLN A 142 5.76 -23.04 -11.77
N GLY A 143 5.46 -23.85 -12.79
CA GLY A 143 4.09 -24.22 -13.14
C GLY A 143 3.38 -24.90 -11.96
N THR A 144 2.11 -24.53 -11.76
CA THR A 144 1.24 -25.14 -10.76
C THR A 144 0.64 -26.43 -11.31
N VAL A 145 0.50 -27.45 -10.46
CA VAL A 145 -0.11 -28.74 -10.82
C VAL A 145 -1.42 -28.99 -10.08
N TYR A 146 -1.66 -28.26 -9.00
CA TYR A 146 -2.89 -28.37 -8.22
C TYR A 146 -4.03 -27.61 -8.93
N PRO A 147 -5.25 -28.16 -8.98
CA PRO A 147 -6.38 -27.47 -9.58
C PRO A 147 -6.68 -26.15 -8.88
N HIS A 148 -7.16 -25.18 -9.67
CA HIS A 148 -7.57 -23.87 -9.15
C HIS A 148 -6.44 -23.05 -8.51
N SER A 149 -5.23 -23.26 -9.02
CA SER A 149 -4.02 -22.60 -8.55
C SER A 149 -3.34 -21.76 -9.62
N ALA A 150 -2.79 -20.61 -9.22
CA ALA A 150 -1.97 -19.76 -10.06
C ALA A 150 -0.59 -19.53 -9.44
N GLY A 151 0.45 -19.50 -10.28
CA GLY A 151 1.82 -19.30 -9.83
C GLY A 151 2.07 -17.87 -9.34
N LEU A 152 2.81 -17.72 -8.25
CA LEU A 152 3.23 -16.44 -7.69
C LEU A 152 4.68 -16.13 -8.08
N ASN A 153 4.85 -15.25 -9.06
CA ASN A 153 6.14 -14.71 -9.45
C ASN A 153 6.71 -13.87 -8.30
N ILE A 154 8.02 -13.89 -8.15
CA ILE A 154 8.73 -13.11 -7.13
C ILE A 154 9.21 -11.82 -7.77
N GLU A 155 8.80 -10.68 -7.23
CA GLU A 155 9.36 -9.38 -7.58
C GLU A 155 10.63 -9.13 -6.77
N GLY A 156 11.71 -8.75 -7.46
CA GLY A 156 12.98 -8.35 -6.85
C GLY A 156 13.52 -9.43 -5.90
N THR A 157 13.89 -9.04 -4.68
CA THR A 157 14.40 -9.94 -3.63
C THR A 157 13.33 -10.23 -2.57
N ASP A 158 12.26 -10.91 -2.99
CA ASP A 158 11.08 -11.20 -2.15
C ASP A 158 10.38 -9.92 -1.66
N ILE A 159 10.20 -8.94 -2.55
CA ILE A 159 9.56 -7.65 -2.21
C ILE A 159 8.06 -7.60 -2.52
N GLY A 160 7.61 -8.48 -3.42
CA GLY A 160 6.23 -8.59 -3.87
C GLY A 160 5.98 -9.94 -4.55
N TYR A 161 4.73 -10.39 -4.51
CA TYR A 161 4.31 -11.64 -5.15
C TYR A 161 3.22 -11.36 -6.17
N LEU A 162 3.53 -11.61 -7.43
CA LEU A 162 2.72 -11.19 -8.57
C LEU A 162 2.14 -12.39 -9.31
N THR A 163 0.92 -12.28 -9.82
CA THR A 163 0.30 -13.32 -10.63
C THR A 163 -0.34 -12.75 -11.89
N GLY A 164 -0.33 -13.54 -12.97
CA GLY A 164 -1.06 -13.20 -14.17
C GLY A 164 -2.57 -13.38 -13.98
N VAL A 165 -3.34 -12.35 -14.29
CA VAL A 165 -4.81 -12.37 -14.38
C VAL A 165 -5.19 -11.94 -15.78
N GLU A 166 -6.06 -12.68 -16.46
CA GLU A 166 -6.59 -12.22 -17.75
C GLU A 166 -7.88 -11.43 -17.53
N ILE A 167 -8.00 -10.27 -18.15
CA ILE A 167 -9.14 -9.38 -18.00
C ILE A 167 -9.59 -8.91 -19.39
N GLY A 168 -10.90 -8.84 -19.60
CA GLY A 168 -11.50 -8.26 -20.80
C GLY A 168 -11.88 -9.26 -21.89
N THR A 169 -12.46 -8.73 -22.96
CA THR A 169 -12.81 -9.48 -24.18
C THR A 169 -12.30 -8.74 -25.43
N PRO A 170 -11.24 -9.22 -26.11
CA PRO A 170 -10.49 -10.45 -25.82
C PRO A 170 -9.71 -10.36 -24.49
N PRO A 171 -9.42 -11.49 -23.83
CA PRO A 171 -8.66 -11.49 -22.58
C PRO A 171 -7.26 -10.92 -22.78
N ARG A 172 -6.86 -10.01 -21.90
CA ARG A 172 -5.50 -9.45 -21.84
C ARG A 172 -4.90 -9.73 -20.47
N ARG A 173 -3.61 -10.06 -20.44
CA ARG A 173 -2.91 -10.39 -19.20
C ARG A 173 -2.48 -9.11 -18.46
N PHE A 174 -2.78 -9.06 -17.17
CA PHE A 174 -2.32 -8.08 -16.19
C PHE A 174 -1.52 -8.81 -15.10
N LEU A 175 -0.38 -8.28 -14.71
CA LEU A 175 0.46 -8.80 -13.63
C LEU A 175 0.05 -8.14 -12.31
N MET A 176 -0.72 -8.85 -11.51
CA MET A 176 -1.39 -8.32 -10.32
C MET A 176 -0.63 -8.68 -9.05
N LEU A 177 -0.45 -7.71 -8.14
CA LEU A 177 -0.02 -7.98 -6.78
C LEU A 177 -1.12 -8.72 -6.02
N VAL A 178 -0.74 -9.80 -5.36
CA VAL A 178 -1.64 -10.59 -4.53
C VAL A 178 -1.61 -10.05 -3.11
N ASP A 179 -2.71 -9.45 -2.68
CA ASP A 179 -2.76 -8.64 -1.46
C ASP A 179 -3.84 -9.13 -0.50
N SER A 180 -3.46 -9.80 0.59
CA SER A 180 -4.38 -10.17 1.67
C SER A 180 -4.62 -9.06 2.70
N GLY A 181 -3.88 -7.96 2.63
CA GLY A 181 -4.04 -6.74 3.42
C GLY A 181 -5.10 -5.77 2.88
N SER A 182 -5.53 -5.91 1.63
CA SER A 182 -6.65 -5.16 1.05
C SER A 182 -7.72 -6.06 0.41
N ALA A 183 -8.94 -5.54 0.26
CA ALA A 183 -10.09 -6.30 -0.27
C ALA A 183 -10.43 -5.97 -1.73
N ASP A 184 -9.93 -4.85 -2.22
CA ASP A 184 -10.33 -4.28 -3.49
C ASP A 184 -9.43 -4.77 -4.63
N MET A 185 -9.98 -4.85 -5.83
CA MET A 185 -9.23 -5.11 -7.05
C MET A 185 -9.18 -3.86 -7.91
N TRP A 186 -8.03 -3.57 -8.53
CA TRP A 186 -7.93 -2.51 -9.51
C TRP A 186 -6.80 -2.74 -10.54
N VAL A 187 -6.95 -2.13 -11.72
CA VAL A 187 -5.92 -2.03 -12.78
C VAL A 187 -5.90 -0.62 -13.36
N GLY A 188 -4.86 -0.24 -14.09
CA GLY A 188 -4.78 1.05 -14.77
C GLY A 188 -5.85 1.26 -15.85
N ALA A 189 -6.44 2.45 -15.91
CA ALA A 189 -7.36 2.88 -16.97
C ALA A 189 -6.61 3.39 -18.20
N GLN A 190 -7.24 3.35 -19.38
CA GLN A 190 -6.63 3.88 -20.62
C GLN A 190 -6.28 5.38 -20.56
N ASN A 191 -6.94 6.13 -19.68
CA ASN A 191 -6.68 7.55 -19.42
C ASN A 191 -5.96 7.78 -18.07
N CYS A 192 -5.13 6.83 -17.63
CA CYS A 192 -4.43 6.93 -16.36
C CYS A 192 -3.35 8.01 -16.39
N HIS A 193 -3.30 8.81 -15.31
CA HIS A 193 -2.28 9.81 -15.08
C HIS A 193 -1.63 9.70 -13.69
N GLY A 194 -0.33 10.00 -13.64
CA GLY A 194 0.45 10.04 -12.41
C GLY A 194 0.44 11.39 -11.68
N ASP A 195 1.18 11.46 -10.56
CA ASP A 195 1.44 12.67 -9.78
C ASP A 195 2.23 13.74 -10.58
N GLY A 196 1.52 14.56 -11.35
CA GLY A 196 2.15 15.57 -12.19
C GLY A 196 1.63 15.62 -13.62
N GLY A 197 0.70 14.71 -13.97
CA GLY A 197 0.08 14.63 -15.28
C GLY A 197 0.88 13.78 -16.28
N GLU A 198 1.92 13.08 -15.83
CA GLU A 198 2.58 12.01 -16.59
C GLU A 198 1.65 10.83 -16.84
N THR A 199 1.98 9.98 -17.80
CA THR A 199 1.29 8.70 -18.01
C THR A 199 1.63 7.74 -16.86
N CYS A 200 0.72 6.82 -16.52
CA CYS A 200 0.95 5.82 -15.47
C CYS A 200 1.98 4.73 -15.83
N GLY A 201 3.00 5.05 -16.62
CA GLY A 201 4.00 4.09 -17.10
C GLY A 201 3.57 3.34 -18.36
N ASP A 202 4.27 2.24 -18.63
CA ASP A 202 4.05 1.34 -19.78
C ASP A 202 3.41 0.03 -19.29
N HIS A 203 2.13 0.12 -18.92
CA HIS A 203 1.32 -0.99 -18.40
C HIS A 203 0.19 -1.34 -19.38
N PRO A 204 -0.31 -2.59 -19.38
CA PRO A 204 -1.60 -2.87 -19.98
C PRO A 204 -2.68 -2.03 -19.28
N TYR A 205 -3.43 -1.28 -20.07
CA TYR A 205 -4.57 -0.51 -19.59
C TYR A 205 -5.90 -1.17 -19.96
N LEU A 206 -6.90 -1.04 -19.09
CA LEU A 206 -8.27 -1.48 -19.34
C LEU A 206 -9.19 -0.31 -19.66
N GLY A 207 -10.10 -0.51 -20.62
CA GLY A 207 -11.07 0.46 -21.08
C GLY A 207 -11.83 0.01 -22.34
N PRO A 208 -12.75 0.83 -22.87
CA PRO A 208 -13.68 0.44 -23.92
C PRO A 208 -13.00 0.10 -25.26
N GLU A 209 -11.78 0.57 -25.52
CA GLU A 209 -11.05 0.22 -26.75
C GLU A 209 -10.31 -1.13 -26.61
N SER A 210 -10.05 -1.55 -25.38
CA SER A 210 -9.29 -2.77 -25.07
C SER A 210 -10.16 -4.00 -24.79
N SER A 211 -11.42 -3.79 -24.42
CA SER A 211 -12.34 -4.86 -24.03
C SER A 211 -13.78 -4.55 -24.43
N SER A 212 -14.39 -5.46 -25.18
CA SER A 212 -15.80 -5.40 -25.59
C SER A 212 -16.80 -5.75 -24.49
N SER A 213 -16.33 -6.36 -23.39
CA SER A 213 -17.13 -6.61 -22.17
C SER A 213 -16.96 -5.53 -21.11
N PHE A 214 -16.17 -4.50 -21.39
CA PHE A 214 -15.97 -3.36 -20.49
C PHE A 214 -17.26 -2.53 -20.34
N SER A 215 -17.67 -2.33 -19.09
CA SER A 215 -18.81 -1.48 -18.75
C SER A 215 -18.48 -0.57 -17.56
N ASP A 216 -18.25 0.71 -17.82
CA ASP A 216 -18.03 1.72 -16.77
C ASP A 216 -19.36 2.11 -16.11
N SER A 217 -19.42 2.07 -14.78
CA SER A 217 -20.56 2.52 -13.99
C SER A 217 -20.56 4.03 -13.70
N GLY A 218 -19.42 4.70 -13.91
CA GLY A 218 -19.16 6.08 -13.53
C GLY A 218 -19.07 6.33 -12.02
N ARG A 219 -19.22 5.29 -11.18
CA ARG A 219 -19.13 5.42 -9.72
C ARG A 219 -17.66 5.62 -9.33
N PRO A 220 -17.29 6.72 -8.66
CA PRO A 220 -15.91 6.96 -8.27
C PRO A 220 -15.52 6.06 -7.09
N TRP A 221 -14.23 5.71 -7.02
CA TRP A 221 -13.61 5.02 -5.89
C TRP A 221 -12.19 5.56 -5.65
N GLY A 222 -11.62 5.26 -4.50
CA GLY A 222 -10.22 5.55 -4.19
C GLY A 222 -9.73 4.82 -2.96
N ILE A 223 -8.43 4.50 -2.96
CA ILE A 223 -7.74 3.79 -1.88
C ILE A 223 -6.44 4.51 -1.57
N SER A 224 -6.13 4.61 -0.28
CA SER A 224 -4.80 5.01 0.20
C SER A 224 -4.15 3.82 0.86
N TYR A 225 -3.04 3.36 0.28
CA TYR A 225 -2.16 2.36 0.87
C TYR A 225 -1.15 3.05 1.80
N GLY A 226 -0.38 2.26 2.54
CA GLY A 226 0.77 2.78 3.29
C GLY A 226 1.85 3.38 2.39
N THR A 227 1.90 2.92 1.14
CA THR A 227 2.85 3.33 0.09
C THR A 227 2.31 4.51 -0.71
N GLY A 228 1.24 4.28 -1.46
CA GLY A 228 0.70 5.26 -2.39
C GLY A 228 -0.80 5.41 -2.29
N TYR A 229 -1.39 6.05 -3.29
CA TYR A 229 -2.83 6.15 -3.43
C TYR A 229 -3.25 5.98 -4.89
N VAL A 230 -4.45 5.45 -5.09
CA VAL A 230 -5.06 5.24 -6.41
C VAL A 230 -6.53 5.65 -6.37
N SER A 231 -7.04 6.14 -7.49
CA SER A 231 -8.46 6.46 -7.63
C SER A 231 -8.92 6.39 -9.08
N GLY A 232 -10.23 6.20 -9.27
CA GLY A 232 -10.84 6.19 -10.60
C GLY A 232 -12.31 5.82 -10.53
N THR A 233 -12.78 4.98 -11.47
CA THR A 233 -14.19 4.56 -11.57
C THR A 233 -14.35 3.05 -11.44
N LEU A 234 -15.51 2.62 -10.94
CA LEU A 234 -15.88 1.22 -10.89
C LEU A 234 -16.38 0.76 -12.25
N VAL A 235 -15.87 -0.37 -12.71
CA VAL A 235 -16.22 -0.99 -13.99
C VAL A 235 -16.72 -2.40 -13.74
N THR A 236 -17.38 -2.97 -14.73
CA THR A 236 -17.67 -4.40 -14.82
C THR A 236 -16.99 -4.97 -16.05
N ASP A 237 -16.30 -6.09 -15.89
CA ASP A 237 -15.68 -6.83 -16.99
C ASP A 237 -15.55 -8.33 -16.65
N ASN A 238 -15.10 -9.14 -17.61
CA ASN A 238 -14.81 -10.56 -17.44
C ASN A 238 -13.35 -10.77 -17.02
N LEU A 239 -13.12 -11.79 -16.18
CA LEU A 239 -11.79 -12.17 -15.71
C LEU A 239 -11.58 -13.68 -15.83
N ASN A 240 -10.38 -14.08 -16.24
CA ASN A 240 -9.91 -15.45 -16.08
C ASN A 240 -8.75 -15.48 -15.08
N PHE A 241 -8.90 -16.27 -14.03
CA PHE A 241 -7.85 -16.43 -13.02
C PHE A 241 -7.91 -17.81 -12.36
N ALA A 242 -6.74 -18.44 -12.21
CA ALA A 242 -6.60 -19.75 -11.58
C ALA A 242 -7.60 -20.80 -12.13
N GLY A 243 -7.85 -20.78 -13.44
CA GLY A 243 -8.79 -21.69 -14.10
C GLY A 243 -10.28 -21.34 -13.94
N PHE A 244 -10.63 -20.24 -13.28
CA PHE A 244 -12.00 -19.73 -13.20
C PHE A 244 -12.26 -18.64 -14.24
N GLU A 245 -13.37 -18.76 -14.95
CA GLU A 245 -13.94 -17.70 -15.78
C GLU A 245 -15.02 -16.98 -14.96
N LEU A 246 -14.67 -15.81 -14.42
CA LEU A 246 -15.58 -14.97 -13.66
C LEU A 246 -16.15 -13.88 -14.57
N ARG A 247 -17.44 -13.95 -14.87
CA ARG A 247 -18.11 -12.97 -15.73
C ARG A 247 -18.72 -11.84 -14.92
N ASN A 248 -18.75 -10.66 -15.53
CA ASN A 248 -19.39 -9.46 -14.99
C ASN A 248 -18.97 -9.15 -13.53
N HIS A 249 -17.67 -9.21 -13.25
CA HIS A 249 -17.15 -8.83 -11.94
C HIS A 249 -16.96 -7.32 -11.87
N THR A 250 -17.35 -6.70 -10.76
CA THR A 250 -17.17 -5.26 -10.55
C THR A 250 -15.90 -4.98 -9.77
N PHE A 251 -15.02 -4.15 -10.33
CA PHE A 251 -13.73 -3.75 -9.74
C PHE A 251 -13.35 -2.33 -10.20
N GLY A 252 -12.25 -1.78 -9.69
CA GLY A 252 -11.80 -0.44 -10.03
C GLY A 252 -10.92 -0.38 -11.28
N VAL A 253 -11.07 0.65 -12.11
CA VAL A 253 -9.98 1.12 -12.97
C VAL A 253 -9.43 2.43 -12.42
N ALA A 254 -8.10 2.54 -12.36
CA ALA A 254 -7.41 3.69 -11.83
C ALA A 254 -7.14 4.71 -12.94
N SER A 255 -7.72 5.89 -12.83
CA SER A 255 -7.40 7.03 -13.71
C SER A 255 -6.37 7.97 -13.09
N ASN A 256 -6.12 7.84 -11.79
CA ASN A 256 -5.07 8.57 -11.09
C ASN A 256 -4.32 7.64 -10.13
N GLU A 257 -3.01 7.55 -10.33
CA GLU A 257 -2.10 6.74 -9.52
C GLU A 257 -0.99 7.64 -8.95
N SER A 258 -0.62 7.42 -7.69
CA SER A 258 0.53 8.12 -7.12
C SER A 258 1.84 7.70 -7.79
N SER A 259 2.84 8.58 -7.73
CA SER A 259 4.19 8.38 -8.29
C SER A 259 4.86 7.05 -7.91
N THR A 260 4.49 6.44 -6.79
CA THR A 260 4.90 5.08 -6.40
C THR A 260 4.52 4.01 -7.42
N PHE A 261 3.31 4.08 -7.96
CA PHE A 261 2.77 3.06 -8.85
C PHE A 261 3.12 3.32 -10.31
N THR A 262 3.47 4.56 -10.64
CA THR A 262 3.81 5.00 -12.01
C THR A 262 5.31 4.99 -12.31
N VAL A 263 6.14 4.45 -11.42
CA VAL A 263 7.58 4.29 -11.65
C VAL A 263 7.78 3.43 -12.89
N HIS A 264 8.66 3.88 -13.80
CA HIS A 264 8.88 3.22 -15.09
C HIS A 264 9.08 1.70 -14.94
N ASP A 265 9.87 1.24 -13.98
CA ASP A 265 10.21 -0.19 -13.84
C ASP A 265 9.28 -0.95 -12.89
N ASN A 266 8.13 -0.40 -12.50
CA ASN A 266 7.15 -1.15 -11.70
C ASN A 266 6.58 -2.31 -12.55
N PRO A 267 6.74 -3.59 -12.14
CA PRO A 267 6.15 -4.71 -12.86
C PRO A 267 4.68 -4.95 -12.51
N MET A 268 4.15 -4.31 -11.46
CA MET A 268 2.77 -4.47 -11.02
C MET A 268 1.82 -3.61 -11.87
N ASP A 269 0.82 -4.23 -12.49
CA ASP A 269 -0.23 -3.58 -13.30
C ASP A 269 -1.47 -3.22 -12.48
N GLY A 270 -1.52 -3.66 -11.23
CA GLY A 270 -2.63 -3.46 -10.31
C GLY A 270 -2.58 -4.37 -9.09
N VAL A 271 -3.61 -4.29 -8.24
CA VAL A 271 -3.75 -5.12 -7.03
C VAL A 271 -4.97 -6.03 -7.16
N LEU A 272 -4.82 -7.28 -6.71
CA LEU A 272 -5.90 -8.23 -6.49
C LEU A 272 -6.06 -8.49 -4.98
N GLY A 273 -7.06 -7.85 -4.37
CA GLY A 273 -7.35 -7.95 -2.95
C GLY A 273 -8.00 -9.27 -2.52
N PHE A 274 -7.55 -9.80 -1.38
CA PHE A 274 -7.99 -11.05 -0.76
C PHE A 274 -8.44 -10.89 0.69
N ALA A 275 -8.47 -9.68 1.24
CA ALA A 275 -9.10 -9.39 2.53
C ALA A 275 -10.63 -9.57 2.47
N GLN A 276 -11.29 -9.46 3.63
CA GLN A 276 -12.74 -9.61 3.68
C GLN A 276 -13.44 -8.41 3.03
N GLN A 277 -14.59 -8.65 2.41
CA GLN A 277 -15.41 -7.63 1.75
C GLN A 277 -15.71 -6.39 2.62
N ARG A 278 -15.78 -6.56 3.96
CA ARG A 278 -15.99 -5.42 4.88
C ARG A 278 -14.88 -4.37 4.85
N LEU A 279 -13.69 -4.74 4.39
CA LEU A 279 -12.54 -3.85 4.27
C LEU A 279 -12.55 -3.06 2.94
N SER A 280 -13.40 -3.44 1.97
CA SER A 280 -13.48 -2.80 0.66
C SER A 280 -13.90 -1.33 0.77
N THR A 281 -13.20 -0.44 0.07
CA THR A 281 -13.63 0.95 -0.12
C THR A 281 -14.47 1.12 -1.39
N GLN A 282 -14.44 0.13 -2.29
CA GLN A 282 -15.25 0.10 -3.51
C GLN A 282 -16.72 -0.26 -3.24
N ASP A 283 -17.02 -0.89 -2.10
CA ASP A 283 -18.37 -1.37 -1.72
C ASP A 283 -18.94 -2.33 -2.79
N THR A 284 -18.09 -3.25 -3.26
CA THR A 284 -18.40 -4.29 -4.24
C THR A 284 -18.02 -5.67 -3.68
N PRO A 285 -18.60 -6.77 -4.20
CA PRO A 285 -18.16 -8.11 -3.83
C PRO A 285 -16.69 -8.32 -4.21
N THR A 286 -15.88 -8.88 -3.30
CA THR A 286 -14.50 -9.28 -3.62
C THR A 286 -14.48 -10.39 -4.68
N PHE A 287 -13.31 -10.65 -5.25
CA PHE A 287 -13.11 -11.75 -6.21
C PHE A 287 -13.62 -13.10 -5.64
N ILE A 288 -13.23 -13.43 -4.41
CA ILE A 288 -13.65 -14.68 -3.73
C ILE A 288 -15.15 -14.71 -3.45
N SER A 289 -15.74 -13.59 -3.01
CA SER A 289 -17.19 -13.49 -2.82
C SER A 289 -17.94 -13.67 -4.14
N SER A 290 -17.40 -13.15 -5.25
CA SER A 290 -18.02 -13.26 -6.57
C SER A 290 -17.97 -14.70 -7.08
N LEU A 291 -16.83 -15.39 -6.98
CA LEU A 291 -16.73 -16.82 -7.32
C LEU A 291 -17.73 -17.67 -6.53
N TYR A 292 -17.84 -17.43 -5.23
CA TYR A 292 -18.74 -18.19 -4.36
C TYR A 292 -20.21 -17.93 -4.68
N THR A 293 -20.61 -16.67 -4.86
CA THR A 293 -22.00 -16.32 -5.17
C THR A 293 -22.43 -16.78 -6.56
N GLN A 294 -21.50 -16.90 -7.51
CA GLN A 294 -21.74 -17.49 -8.84
C GLN A 294 -21.63 -19.02 -8.86
N GLY A 295 -21.34 -19.68 -7.73
CA GLY A 295 -21.26 -21.14 -7.62
C GLY A 295 -20.02 -21.75 -8.29
N LEU A 296 -18.98 -20.95 -8.55
CA LEU A 296 -17.72 -21.40 -9.14
C LEU A 296 -16.80 -22.08 -8.12
N ILE A 297 -16.95 -21.73 -6.83
CA ILE A 297 -16.25 -22.39 -5.71
C ILE A 297 -17.24 -22.81 -4.63
N GLU A 298 -16.98 -23.97 -4.03
CA GLU A 298 -17.80 -24.49 -2.92
C GLU A 298 -17.44 -23.85 -1.57
N LYS A 299 -16.18 -23.41 -1.43
CA LYS A 299 -15.63 -22.88 -0.18
C LYS A 299 -14.92 -21.57 -0.46
N ARG A 300 -15.11 -20.57 0.40
CA ARG A 300 -14.42 -19.27 0.34
C ARG A 300 -13.02 -19.34 0.95
N ILE A 301 -12.24 -20.35 0.58
CA ILE A 301 -10.90 -20.56 1.11
C ILE A 301 -9.88 -20.05 0.10
N VAL A 302 -8.85 -19.36 0.57
CA VAL A 302 -7.68 -19.00 -0.23
C VAL A 302 -6.43 -19.36 0.55
N SER A 303 -5.47 -20.00 -0.09
CA SER A 303 -4.17 -20.29 0.51
C SER A 303 -3.03 -19.74 -0.33
N PHE A 304 -1.97 -19.34 0.36
CA PHE A 304 -0.77 -18.78 -0.24
C PHE A 304 0.46 -19.59 0.17
N ARG A 305 1.18 -20.10 -0.82
CA ARG A 305 2.57 -20.53 -0.73
C ARG A 305 3.42 -19.40 -1.26
N LEU A 306 4.05 -18.65 -0.35
CA LEU A 306 5.03 -17.63 -0.72
C LEU A 306 6.41 -18.30 -0.78
N PRO A 307 7.12 -18.32 -1.91
CA PRO A 307 8.49 -18.84 -1.99
C PRO A 307 9.48 -17.79 -1.48
N ARG A 308 10.71 -18.20 -1.16
CA ARG A 308 11.85 -17.26 -1.04
C ARG A 308 12.72 -17.42 -2.26
N LEU A 309 13.16 -16.32 -2.86
CA LEU A 309 14.05 -16.32 -4.02
C LEU A 309 15.34 -17.09 -3.69
N SER A 310 15.88 -16.86 -2.48
CA SER A 310 17.10 -17.51 -2.02
C SER A 310 17.01 -19.04 -1.91
N ASP A 311 15.81 -19.60 -1.75
CA ASP A 311 15.60 -21.05 -1.72
C ASP A 311 15.65 -21.66 -3.15
N ASN A 312 15.60 -20.84 -4.21
CA ASN A 312 15.60 -21.21 -5.64
C ASN A 312 14.50 -22.19 -6.06
N ALA A 313 13.52 -22.46 -5.20
CA ALA A 313 12.40 -23.35 -5.50
C ALA A 313 11.40 -22.68 -6.46
N ASN A 314 11.16 -21.38 -6.28
CA ASN A 314 10.20 -20.57 -7.05
C ASN A 314 8.84 -21.25 -7.21
N ASP A 315 8.42 -22.02 -6.21
CA ASP A 315 7.22 -22.88 -6.22
C ASP A 315 6.00 -22.16 -5.65
N GLY A 316 5.99 -20.83 -5.77
CA GLY A 316 4.96 -19.95 -5.23
C GLY A 316 3.61 -20.17 -5.87
N GLU A 317 2.56 -20.16 -5.06
CA GLU A 317 1.22 -20.47 -5.51
C GLU A 317 0.15 -19.78 -4.67
N VAL A 318 -0.89 -19.28 -5.33
CA VAL A 318 -2.18 -18.99 -4.72
C VAL A 318 -3.19 -20.05 -5.16
N THR A 319 -3.84 -20.70 -4.20
CA THR A 319 -4.89 -21.69 -4.43
C THR A 319 -6.24 -21.11 -4.05
N ILE A 320 -7.21 -21.24 -4.94
CA ILE A 320 -8.56 -20.68 -4.78
C ILE A 320 -9.56 -21.82 -4.50
N GLY A 321 -10.41 -21.63 -3.50
CA GLY A 321 -11.42 -22.60 -3.09
C GLY A 321 -10.91 -23.75 -2.22
N GLY A 322 -9.61 -23.76 -1.88
CA GLY A 322 -8.99 -24.85 -1.14
C GLY A 322 -7.54 -24.58 -0.78
N MET A 323 -6.80 -25.66 -0.54
CA MET A 323 -5.38 -25.65 -0.20
C MET A 323 -4.67 -26.76 -0.96
N ASP A 324 -3.52 -26.48 -1.56
CA ASP A 324 -2.66 -27.53 -2.11
C ASP A 324 -1.94 -28.27 -0.98
N PRO A 325 -2.27 -29.56 -0.72
CA PRO A 325 -1.66 -30.34 0.36
C PRO A 325 -0.17 -30.63 0.13
N THR A 326 0.38 -30.37 -1.06
CA THR A 326 1.81 -30.54 -1.35
C THR A 326 2.65 -29.36 -0.83
N LYS A 327 2.02 -28.23 -0.48
CA LYS A 327 2.72 -27.00 -0.09
C LYS A 327 2.94 -26.83 1.40
N TYR A 328 2.28 -27.63 2.23
CA TYR A 328 2.35 -27.51 3.69
C TYR A 328 2.39 -28.87 4.38
N GLN A 329 2.87 -28.87 5.64
CA GLN A 329 2.80 -30.06 6.49
C GLN A 329 1.53 -29.94 7.36
N PRO A 330 0.57 -30.88 7.29
CA PRO A 330 -0.68 -30.76 8.07
C PRO A 330 -0.44 -30.62 9.58
N LEU A 331 0.58 -31.31 10.09
CA LEU A 331 0.97 -31.24 11.50
C LEU A 331 1.66 -29.93 11.87
N SER A 332 2.00 -29.04 10.95
CA SER A 332 2.56 -27.70 11.20
C SER A 332 1.50 -26.59 11.18
N MET A 333 0.23 -26.89 10.86
CA MET A 333 -0.85 -25.89 10.84
C MET A 333 -1.35 -25.51 12.24
N ALA A 334 -1.81 -24.26 12.38
CA ALA A 334 -2.66 -23.80 13.49
C ALA A 334 -3.92 -23.16 12.90
N CYS A 335 -5.08 -23.47 13.48
CA CYS A 335 -6.34 -22.84 13.11
C CYS A 335 -6.74 -21.87 14.22
N VAL A 336 -6.94 -20.60 13.86
CA VAL A 336 -7.24 -19.52 14.79
C VAL A 336 -8.46 -18.75 14.30
N ALA A 337 -9.23 -18.20 15.24
CA ALA A 337 -10.32 -17.31 14.89
C ALA A 337 -9.78 -15.98 14.36
N ASN A 338 -10.42 -15.43 13.32
CA ASN A 338 -10.14 -14.06 12.92
C ASN A 338 -10.75 -13.10 13.96
N VAL A 339 -9.90 -12.33 14.62
CA VAL A 339 -10.31 -11.40 15.69
C VAL A 339 -10.68 -10.00 15.17
N ASN A 340 -10.32 -9.68 13.91
CA ASN A 340 -10.59 -8.38 13.31
C ASN A 340 -12.07 -8.25 12.89
N GLN A 341 -12.64 -7.06 13.13
CA GLN A 341 -14.01 -6.73 12.74
C GLN A 341 -14.08 -5.81 11.51
N ALA A 342 -12.98 -5.14 11.16
CA ALA A 342 -12.88 -4.26 9.99
C ALA A 342 -12.77 -5.03 8.67
N GLY A 343 -12.28 -6.27 8.71
CA GLY A 343 -12.17 -7.16 7.56
C GLY A 343 -10.74 -7.62 7.23
N PHE A 344 -9.74 -7.22 8.02
CA PHE A 344 -8.39 -7.78 7.91
C PHE A 344 -8.35 -9.26 8.32
N TRP A 345 -7.35 -9.99 7.85
CA TRP A 345 -7.02 -11.32 8.37
C TRP A 345 -6.11 -11.18 9.58
N GLU A 346 -6.68 -11.26 10.77
CA GLU A 346 -5.96 -10.98 12.01
C GLU A 346 -6.13 -12.07 13.05
N ALA A 347 -5.05 -12.45 13.70
CA ALA A 347 -5.07 -13.39 14.83
C ALA A 347 -4.44 -12.79 16.07
N SER A 348 -4.92 -13.19 17.24
CA SER A 348 -4.25 -12.88 18.50
C SER A 348 -2.92 -13.63 18.61
N LEU A 349 -1.88 -12.90 19.03
CA LEU A 349 -0.57 -13.45 19.38
C LEU A 349 -0.60 -13.93 20.82
N ASP A 350 -0.48 -15.24 21.02
CA ASP A 350 -0.50 -15.85 22.36
C ASP A 350 0.79 -15.55 23.12
N MET A 351 1.93 -15.63 22.43
CA MET A 351 3.26 -15.41 23.00
C MET A 351 4.26 -15.03 21.92
N ILE A 352 5.24 -14.21 22.30
CA ILE A 352 6.41 -13.88 21.48
C ILE A 352 7.65 -14.35 22.23
N ARG A 353 8.50 -15.16 21.60
CA ARG A 353 9.75 -15.63 22.18
C ARG A 353 10.95 -15.19 21.35
N ILE A 354 11.95 -14.60 22.00
CA ILE A 354 13.23 -14.25 21.39
C ILE A 354 14.28 -15.21 21.92
N HIS A 355 14.86 -16.02 21.02
CA HIS A 355 15.82 -17.06 21.35
C HIS A 355 15.33 -17.97 22.50
N GLY A 356 14.07 -18.40 22.39
CA GLY A 356 13.38 -19.26 23.37
C GLY A 356 12.91 -18.57 24.65
N LYS A 357 13.23 -17.28 24.86
CA LYS A 357 12.79 -16.51 26.04
C LYS A 357 11.56 -15.69 25.73
N ASP A 358 10.55 -15.74 26.60
CA ASP A 358 9.36 -14.92 26.50
C ASP A 358 9.70 -13.42 26.54
N ALA A 359 9.29 -12.70 25.49
CA ALA A 359 9.51 -11.26 25.30
C ALA A 359 8.63 -10.40 26.24
N LYS A 360 7.66 -11.00 26.94
CA LYS A 360 6.70 -10.32 27.82
C LYS A 360 5.84 -9.28 27.11
N LEU A 361 5.68 -9.44 25.80
CA LEU A 361 4.77 -8.67 24.97
C LEU A 361 3.44 -9.41 24.90
N THR A 362 2.43 -8.93 25.63
CA THR A 362 1.10 -9.55 25.73
C THR A 362 0.03 -8.66 25.14
N GLY A 363 -1.09 -9.26 24.72
CA GLY A 363 -2.22 -8.51 24.16
C GLY A 363 -1.84 -7.84 22.84
N ARG A 364 -1.22 -8.61 21.96
CA ARG A 364 -0.90 -8.21 20.59
C ARG A 364 -1.72 -9.03 19.63
N ASN A 365 -2.04 -8.42 18.50
CA ASN A 365 -2.63 -9.12 17.38
C ASN A 365 -1.74 -8.94 16.16
N CYS A 366 -1.85 -9.86 15.20
CA CYS A 366 -1.07 -9.84 13.98
C CYS A 366 -2.00 -9.95 12.77
N ILE A 367 -1.92 -8.95 11.89
CA ILE A 367 -2.52 -8.95 10.57
C ILE A 367 -1.59 -9.70 9.62
N PHE A 368 -2.13 -10.55 8.76
CA PHE A 368 -1.38 -11.28 7.74
C PHE A 368 -1.60 -10.63 6.38
N ASP A 369 -0.52 -10.14 5.77
CA ASP A 369 -0.58 -9.32 4.57
C ASP A 369 0.46 -9.74 3.52
N THR A 370 0.01 -10.40 2.45
CA THR A 370 0.87 -10.80 1.33
C THR A 370 1.26 -9.64 0.41
N GLY A 371 0.59 -8.48 0.52
CA GLY A 371 0.74 -7.33 -0.37
C GLY A 371 1.55 -6.17 0.23
N THR A 372 2.20 -6.34 1.39
CA THR A 372 3.01 -5.27 1.97
C THR A 372 4.28 -5.02 1.15
N VAL A 373 4.22 -4.01 0.31
CA VAL A 373 5.39 -3.37 -0.28
C VAL A 373 5.85 -2.24 0.63
N SER A 374 7.09 -2.28 1.14
CA SER A 374 7.62 -1.19 1.98
C SER A 374 8.29 -0.15 1.09
N GLU A 375 7.71 1.05 0.97
CA GLU A 375 8.41 2.22 0.43
C GLU A 375 9.44 2.76 1.43
N ILE A 376 10.70 2.35 1.30
CA ILE A 376 11.83 3.17 1.73
C ILE A 376 12.39 3.90 0.49
N PHE A 377 11.53 4.62 -0.24
CA PHE A 377 11.90 5.29 -1.50
C PHE A 377 11.79 6.81 -1.44
N ASN A 378 12.58 7.44 -0.56
CA ASN A 378 12.78 8.88 -0.70
C ASN A 378 14.23 9.31 -0.61
N ARG A 379 15.13 8.57 -1.30
CA ARG A 379 16.48 9.06 -1.59
C ARG A 379 16.94 8.70 -3.01
N PRO A 380 17.27 9.68 -3.86
CA PRO A 380 17.88 9.40 -5.15
C PRO A 380 19.31 8.89 -4.88
N ARG A 381 19.63 7.70 -5.41
CA ARG A 381 20.95 7.04 -5.42
C ARG A 381 21.35 6.10 -4.29
N PHE A 382 20.42 5.34 -3.70
CA PHE A 382 20.74 4.01 -3.17
C PHE A 382 19.57 3.06 -3.44
N ILE A 383 19.81 2.12 -4.34
CA ILE A 383 19.04 0.90 -4.55
C ILE A 383 19.18 0.02 -3.29
N ASP A 384 18.17 -0.83 -3.05
CA ASP A 384 18.09 -1.90 -2.03
C ASP A 384 17.73 -1.51 -0.59
N THR A 385 16.43 -1.32 -0.33
CA THR A 385 15.71 -1.94 0.81
C THR A 385 14.21 -1.65 0.68
N LEU A 386 13.53 -2.26 -0.29
CA LEU A 386 12.10 -2.52 -0.15
C LEU A 386 11.97 -3.96 0.32
N GLN A 387 11.15 -4.23 1.32
CA GLN A 387 11.16 -5.53 1.98
C GLN A 387 9.77 -5.92 2.43
N THR A 388 9.45 -7.20 2.26
CA THR A 388 8.40 -7.90 2.97
C THR A 388 8.84 -8.06 4.43
N LEU A 389 8.18 -7.33 5.34
CA LEU A 389 8.65 -7.13 6.72
C LEU A 389 7.68 -7.70 7.76
N LEU A 390 8.20 -7.90 8.97
CA LEU A 390 7.38 -7.85 10.18
C LEU A 390 7.33 -6.40 10.67
N ILE A 391 6.18 -5.77 10.53
CA ILE A 391 5.96 -4.40 10.99
C ILE A 391 5.26 -4.45 12.34
N ALA A 392 5.83 -3.76 13.33
CA ALA A 392 5.27 -3.72 14.67
C ALA A 392 5.42 -2.32 15.30
N PRO A 393 4.61 -2.00 16.33
CA PRO A 393 4.74 -0.75 17.06
C PRO A 393 6.17 -0.54 17.55
N LYS A 394 6.67 0.70 17.45
CA LYS A 394 8.08 1.02 17.74
C LYS A 394 8.55 0.47 19.09
N ASN A 395 7.74 0.57 20.14
CA ASN A 395 8.09 0.07 21.47
C ASN A 395 8.28 -1.45 21.51
N ASP A 396 7.48 -2.20 20.74
CA ASP A 396 7.60 -3.64 20.63
C ASP A 396 8.86 -4.02 19.85
N VAL A 397 9.12 -3.32 18.74
CA VAL A 397 10.35 -3.49 17.94
C VAL A 397 11.60 -3.19 18.77
N ASP A 398 11.60 -2.11 19.54
CA ASP A 398 12.69 -1.77 20.44
C ASP A 398 12.88 -2.86 21.51
N ALA A 399 11.79 -3.39 22.08
CA ALA A 399 11.85 -4.47 23.09
C ALA A 399 12.39 -5.79 22.51
N ILE A 400 12.01 -6.14 21.28
CA ILE A 400 12.54 -7.29 20.56
C ILE A 400 14.03 -7.12 20.34
N HIS A 401 14.47 -5.99 19.77
CA HIS A 401 15.88 -5.77 19.44
C HIS A 401 16.77 -5.62 20.68
N ALA A 402 16.24 -5.16 21.80
CA ALA A 402 16.96 -5.18 23.09
C ALA A 402 17.34 -6.61 23.56
N LEU A 403 16.66 -7.64 23.05
CA LEU A 403 16.94 -9.05 23.33
C LEU A 403 17.85 -9.71 22.27
N ILE A 404 18.22 -8.98 21.20
CA ILE A 404 19.10 -9.46 20.14
C ILE A 404 20.53 -8.96 20.43
N PRO A 405 21.51 -9.86 20.65
CA PRO A 405 22.90 -9.46 20.86
C PRO A 405 23.43 -8.59 19.71
N ASP A 406 24.12 -7.50 20.07
CA ASP A 406 24.76 -6.56 19.16
C ASP A 406 23.83 -5.84 18.16
N ALA A 407 22.51 -5.93 18.33
CA ALA A 407 21.55 -5.15 17.55
C ALA A 407 21.73 -3.64 17.79
N ARG A 408 21.59 -2.84 16.73
CA ARG A 408 21.79 -1.39 16.76
C ARG A 408 20.66 -0.66 16.06
N ALA A 409 20.14 0.37 16.70
CA ALA A 409 19.22 1.29 16.06
C ALA A 409 19.91 2.00 14.87
N SER A 410 19.16 2.18 13.79
CA SER A 410 19.57 2.90 12.59
C SER A 410 18.55 3.97 12.24
N ALA A 411 18.87 4.86 11.29
CA ALA A 411 17.95 5.91 10.85
C ALA A 411 16.65 5.34 10.25
N ASN A 412 16.69 4.11 9.72
CA ASN A 412 15.59 3.46 9.01
C ASN A 412 15.04 2.24 9.77
N GLY A 413 15.30 2.12 11.08
CA GLY A 413 14.84 1.00 11.89
C GLY A 413 15.97 0.40 12.72
N TRP A 414 16.27 -0.88 12.50
CA TRP A 414 17.26 -1.62 13.27
C TRP A 414 18.19 -2.44 12.37
N THR A 415 19.38 -2.71 12.89
CA THR A 415 20.36 -3.60 12.28
C THR A 415 20.75 -4.68 13.28
N VAL A 416 21.04 -5.87 12.78
CA VAL A 416 21.47 -7.05 13.55
C VAL A 416 22.77 -7.59 12.96
N PRO A 417 23.60 -8.33 13.71
CA PRO A 417 24.73 -9.04 13.10
C PRO A 417 24.25 -9.97 11.98
N CYS A 418 24.90 -9.94 10.81
CA CYS A 418 24.53 -10.82 9.70
C CYS A 418 24.68 -12.31 10.05
N ASN A 419 25.58 -12.64 10.98
CA ASN A 419 25.80 -13.99 11.49
C ASN A 419 25.01 -14.30 12.78
N THR A 420 23.94 -13.54 13.06
CA THR A 420 23.10 -13.78 14.24
C THR A 420 22.58 -15.22 14.26
N THR A 421 22.39 -15.75 15.46
CA THR A 421 21.78 -17.08 15.70
C THR A 421 20.43 -16.95 16.41
N VAL A 422 19.94 -15.73 16.55
CA VAL A 422 18.66 -15.46 17.20
C VAL A 422 17.52 -16.01 16.37
N THR A 423 16.57 -16.64 17.04
CA THR A 423 15.28 -17.04 16.49
C THR A 423 14.18 -16.20 17.14
N ILE A 424 13.10 -15.98 16.41
CA ILE A 424 11.91 -15.29 16.93
C ILE A 424 10.71 -16.18 16.67
N SER A 425 10.02 -16.58 17.72
CA SER A 425 8.83 -17.43 17.62
C SER A 425 7.59 -16.62 17.95
N LEU A 426 6.64 -16.59 17.01
CA LEU A 426 5.30 -16.05 17.21
C LEU A 426 4.36 -17.23 17.48
N GLN A 427 3.63 -17.18 18.59
CA GLN A 427 2.70 -18.24 18.95
C GLN A 427 1.27 -17.86 18.58
N PHE A 428 0.61 -18.73 17.80
CA PHE A 428 -0.79 -18.61 17.41
C PHE A 428 -1.52 -19.93 17.70
N GLY A 429 -2.65 -19.87 18.41
CA GLY A 429 -3.42 -21.08 18.77
C GLY A 429 -2.60 -22.10 19.54
N GLY A 430 -1.67 -21.64 20.40
CA GLY A 430 -0.76 -22.48 21.17
C GLY A 430 0.41 -23.10 20.37
N LYS A 431 0.58 -22.74 19.09
CA LYS A 431 1.64 -23.26 18.22
C LYS A 431 2.66 -22.20 17.84
N ASP A 432 3.93 -22.56 17.92
CA ASP A 432 5.04 -21.67 17.60
C ASP A 432 5.36 -21.70 16.10
N PHE A 433 5.37 -20.52 15.49
CA PHE A 433 5.87 -20.25 14.15
C PHE A 433 7.18 -19.49 14.29
N THR A 434 8.29 -20.17 13.99
CA THR A 434 9.64 -19.67 14.31
C THR A 434 10.31 -19.10 13.07
N MET A 435 10.61 -17.81 13.12
CA MET A 435 11.53 -17.13 12.23
C MET A 435 12.96 -17.55 12.57
N THR A 436 13.67 -18.03 11.56
CA THR A 436 15.08 -18.40 11.65
C THR A 436 15.96 -17.16 11.48
N PRO A 437 17.26 -17.22 11.81
CA PRO A 437 18.13 -16.06 11.67
C PRO A 437 18.15 -15.43 10.27
N ARG A 438 17.97 -16.25 9.21
CA ARG A 438 17.89 -15.77 7.83
C ARG A 438 16.66 -14.91 7.55
N ASP A 439 15.58 -15.13 8.30
CA ASP A 439 14.34 -14.37 8.18
C ASP A 439 14.40 -13.07 9.00
N ILE A 440 15.44 -12.88 9.80
CA ILE A 440 15.66 -11.71 10.66
C ILE A 440 16.77 -10.81 10.09
N ALA A 441 17.92 -11.41 9.75
CA ALA A 441 19.06 -10.72 9.14
C ALA A 441 18.90 -10.71 7.62
N PHE A 442 18.21 -9.69 7.10
CA PHE A 442 17.76 -9.67 5.71
C PHE A 442 18.90 -9.44 4.70
N SER A 443 19.58 -8.28 4.78
CA SER A 443 20.64 -7.94 3.83
C SER A 443 21.77 -7.16 4.49
N PRO A 444 23.03 -7.38 4.07
CA PRO A 444 24.16 -6.61 4.59
C PRO A 444 24.00 -5.12 4.32
N VAL A 445 24.11 -4.29 5.36
CA VAL A 445 24.12 -2.82 5.25
C VAL A 445 25.29 -2.32 4.40
N ASN A 446 26.37 -3.10 4.34
CA ASN A 446 27.50 -2.88 3.46
C ASN A 446 27.80 -4.17 2.70
N SER A 447 27.51 -4.18 1.41
CA SER A 447 27.72 -5.34 0.53
C SER A 447 29.19 -5.80 0.45
N SER A 448 30.15 -4.91 0.73
CA SER A 448 31.58 -5.26 0.81
C SER A 448 31.97 -5.91 2.15
N LYS A 449 31.05 -5.98 3.12
CA LYS A 449 31.24 -6.59 4.44
C LYS A 449 30.05 -7.52 4.76
N PRO A 450 29.93 -8.66 4.08
CA PRO A 450 28.78 -9.56 4.22
C PRO A 450 28.62 -10.11 5.65
N ASP A 451 29.72 -10.26 6.40
CA ASP A 451 29.69 -10.72 7.81
C ASP A 451 29.49 -9.57 8.83
N GLY A 452 29.15 -8.38 8.35
CA GLY A 452 28.98 -7.19 9.19
C GLY A 452 27.60 -7.09 9.84
N MET A 453 26.98 -5.92 9.68
CA MET A 453 25.62 -5.67 10.13
C MET A 453 24.66 -5.84 8.96
N CYS A 454 23.54 -6.49 9.21
CA CYS A 454 22.43 -6.66 8.30
C CYS A 454 21.24 -5.78 8.73
N SER A 455 20.47 -5.28 7.77
CA SER A 455 19.17 -4.68 8.05
C SER A 455 18.26 -5.73 8.68
N SER A 456 17.54 -5.35 9.73
CA SER A 456 16.56 -6.23 10.37
C SER A 456 15.29 -6.28 9.52
N ALA A 457 14.75 -7.48 9.32
CA ALA A 457 13.43 -7.68 8.70
C ALA A 457 12.25 -7.28 9.61
N ILE A 458 12.54 -6.75 10.80
CA ILE A 458 11.56 -6.32 11.79
C ILE A 458 11.63 -4.80 11.90
N ALA A 459 10.62 -4.14 11.36
CA ALA A 459 10.60 -2.69 11.21
C ALA A 459 9.59 -2.04 12.14
N PRO A 460 9.92 -0.87 12.71
CA PRO A 460 8.95 -0.06 13.43
C PRO A 460 7.93 0.53 12.43
N GLY A 461 6.65 0.35 12.72
CA GLY A 461 5.57 0.96 11.96
C GLY A 461 4.26 0.92 12.74
N GLY A 462 3.24 1.57 12.19
CA GLY A 462 1.88 1.51 12.72
C GLY A 462 0.95 0.97 11.64
N VAL A 463 -0.04 0.21 12.06
CA VAL A 463 -1.22 -0.10 11.24
C VAL A 463 -2.41 0.69 11.77
N SER A 464 -3.43 0.88 10.93
CA SER A 464 -4.63 1.66 11.26
C SER A 464 -5.36 1.17 12.51
N GLU A 465 -5.24 -0.12 12.83
CA GLU A 465 -5.91 -0.77 13.95
C GLU A 465 -5.32 -0.39 15.33
N GLY A 466 -4.15 0.27 15.37
CA GLY A 466 -3.61 0.89 16.57
C GLY A 466 -2.35 0.25 17.16
N PRO A 467 -1.91 0.67 18.36
CA PRO A 467 -0.55 0.47 18.87
C PRO A 467 -0.28 -0.95 19.42
N THR A 468 -1.20 -1.89 19.23
CA THR A 468 -1.08 -3.30 19.66
C THR A 468 -1.12 -4.26 18.47
N HIS A 469 -1.20 -3.75 17.25
CA HIS A 469 -1.36 -4.53 16.04
C HIS A 469 -0.04 -4.57 15.28
N TRP A 470 0.34 -5.79 14.91
CA TRP A 470 1.48 -6.08 14.06
C TRP A 470 0.97 -6.42 12.67
N LEU A 471 1.83 -6.26 11.69
CA LEU A 471 1.60 -6.70 10.32
C LEU A 471 2.72 -7.67 9.95
N ALA A 472 2.34 -8.90 9.65
CA ALA A 472 3.23 -9.94 9.19
C ALA A 472 3.05 -10.07 7.69
N SER A 473 4.01 -9.53 6.95
CA SER A 473 4.14 -9.77 5.52
C SER A 473 5.14 -10.87 5.21
N PHE A 474 6.12 -11.07 6.11
CA PHE A 474 7.20 -12.04 5.93
C PHE A 474 6.68 -13.47 5.77
N ASN A 475 7.56 -14.37 5.32
CA ASN A 475 7.25 -15.73 4.91
C ASN A 475 7.54 -16.77 6.01
N PRO A 476 6.68 -16.98 7.02
CA PRO A 476 6.69 -18.19 7.84
C PRO A 476 5.97 -19.30 7.08
N ASP A 477 6.56 -19.78 5.98
CA ASP A 477 6.16 -20.98 5.24
C ASP A 477 4.61 -21.23 5.21
N ASN A 478 3.91 -20.43 4.38
CA ASN A 478 2.48 -20.52 4.00
C ASN A 478 1.45 -19.79 4.89
N PHE A 479 0.43 -19.23 4.24
CA PHE A 479 -0.75 -18.63 4.88
C PHE A 479 -2.07 -19.22 4.36
N LEU A 480 -3.10 -19.24 5.20
CA LEU A 480 -4.45 -19.71 4.86
C LEU A 480 -5.50 -18.74 5.39
N PHE A 481 -6.46 -18.38 4.54
CA PHE A 481 -7.58 -17.53 4.90
C PHE A 481 -8.93 -18.19 4.61
N SER A 482 -9.87 -18.02 5.55
CA SER A 482 -11.24 -18.53 5.43
C SER A 482 -12.21 -17.63 6.21
N PRO A 483 -13.25 -17.08 5.58
CA PRO A 483 -14.35 -16.40 6.26
C PRO A 483 -15.31 -17.47 6.77
N ILE A 484 -15.08 -17.93 8.01
CA ILE A 484 -16.00 -18.86 8.70
C ILE A 484 -17.42 -18.29 8.70
#